data_AF-A0AAU3Z3L8-F1
#
_entry.id   AF-A0AAU3Z3L8-F1
#
_cell.length_a   1.000
_cell.length_b   1.000
_cell.length_c   1.000
_cell.angle_alpha   90.00
_cell.angle_beta   90.00
_cell.angle_gamma   90.00
#
_symmetry.space_group_name_H-M   'P 1'
#
loop_
_entity.id
_entity.type
_entity.pdbx_description
1 polymer ?
#
loop_
_entity_poly.entity_id
_entity_poly.type
_entity_poly.pdbx_seq_one_letter_code
_entity_poly.pdbx_strand_id
1 'polypeptide(L)' 'MTPTGTPSPSPDESDHEYCRECEEFDLAEAVAQAGHDASRETDCRVLRRRHQQADHGGQQP' A
#
# COMPACT_ATOMS: atom_id res chain seq x y z
N MET A 1 -31.81 -29.71 -4.95
CA MET A 1 -32.07 -28.27 -4.91
C MET A 1 -31.41 -27.70 -3.66
N THR A 2 -30.19 -27.20 -3.82
CA THR A 2 -29.55 -26.11 -3.04
C THR A 2 -28.30 -25.69 -3.83
N PRO A 3 -28.23 -24.45 -4.32
CA PRO A 3 -27.02 -23.89 -4.90
C PRO A 3 -26.18 -23.16 -3.83
N THR A 4 -24.86 -23.20 -4.02
CA THR A 4 -23.92 -22.11 -3.70
C THR A 4 -23.65 -21.81 -2.21
N GLY A 5 -22.58 -22.42 -1.69
CA GLY A 5 -21.76 -21.80 -0.65
C GLY A 5 -20.62 -21.01 -1.30
N THR A 6 -20.87 -19.77 -1.68
CA THR A 6 -19.79 -18.81 -1.99
C THR A 6 -19.01 -18.59 -0.70
N PRO A 7 -17.69 -18.82 -0.63
CA PRO A 7 -16.91 -18.29 0.47
C PRO A 7 -16.97 -16.77 0.36
N SER A 8 -17.69 -16.16 1.30
CA SER A 8 -17.65 -14.71 1.53
C SER A 8 -16.20 -14.35 1.81
N PRO A 9 -15.57 -13.39 1.10
CA PRO A 9 -14.33 -12.80 1.58
C PRO A 9 -14.70 -11.98 2.81
N SER A 10 -14.67 -12.60 3.97
CA SER A 10 -14.50 -11.87 5.22
C SER A 10 -13.21 -11.05 5.06
N PRO A 11 -13.19 -9.75 5.38
CA PRO A 11 -11.94 -9.03 5.57
C PRO A 11 -11.29 -9.62 6.82
N ASP A 12 -10.53 -10.69 6.61
CA ASP A 12 -9.73 -11.35 7.63
C ASP A 12 -8.69 -10.35 8.11
N GLU A 13 -8.65 -10.17 9.42
CA GLU A 13 -7.96 -9.13 10.17
C GLU A 13 -6.43 -9.31 10.17
N SER A 14 -5.84 -9.38 8.98
CA SER A 14 -4.41 -9.23 8.69
C SER A 14 -4.11 -7.96 7.88
N ASP A 15 -5.11 -7.08 7.74
CA ASP A 15 -5.05 -5.82 6.95
C ASP A 15 -4.13 -4.75 7.56
N HIS A 16 -3.54 -5.01 8.74
CA HIS A 16 -2.50 -4.15 9.32
C HIS A 16 -1.07 -4.52 8.87
N GLU A 17 -0.86 -5.70 8.26
CA GLU A 17 0.46 -6.07 7.73
C GLU A 17 0.67 -5.60 6.27
N TYR A 18 -0.41 -5.30 5.54
CA TYR A 18 -0.36 -4.85 4.15
C TYR A 18 -1.17 -3.57 3.95
N CYS A 19 -0.60 -2.45 4.37
CA CYS A 19 -1.21 -1.16 4.05
C CYS A 19 -1.24 -0.94 2.53
N ARG A 20 -2.45 -0.93 1.97
CA ARG A 20 -2.69 -0.75 0.53
C ARG A 20 -2.14 0.56 0.00
N GLU A 21 -2.21 1.64 0.78
CA GLU A 21 -1.62 2.93 0.40
C GLU A 21 -0.09 2.86 0.36
N CYS A 22 0.55 2.17 1.31
CA CYS A 22 2.00 1.96 1.27
C CYS A 22 2.43 1.17 0.03
N GLU A 23 1.70 0.12 -0.34
CA GLU A 23 1.94 -0.67 -1.56
C GLU A 23 1.74 0.19 -2.82
N GLU A 24 0.70 1.03 -2.85
CA GLU A 24 0.44 1.93 -3.98
C GLU A 24 1.58 2.94 -4.17
N PHE A 25 2.13 3.50 -3.09
CA PHE A 25 3.31 4.38 -3.18
C PHE A 25 4.57 3.64 -3.65
N ASP A 26 4.76 2.38 -3.28
CA ASP A 26 5.91 1.56 -3.71
C ASP A 26 5.82 1.24 -5.22
N LEU A 27 4.63 0.86 -5.70
CA LEU A 27 4.37 0.65 -7.12
C LEU A 27 4.55 1.95 -7.92
N ALA A 28 4.06 3.08 -7.41
CA ALA A 28 4.24 4.37 -8.04
C ALA A 28 5.72 4.81 -8.08
N GLU A 29 6.49 4.53 -7.02
CA GLU A 29 7.95 4.73 -7.01
C GLU A 29 8.60 3.89 -8.10
N ALA A 30 8.30 2.60 -8.19
CA ALA A 30 8.88 1.70 -9.19
C ALA A 30 8.57 2.15 -10.63
N VAL A 31 7.35 2.63 -10.89
CA VAL A 31 6.97 3.20 -12.19
C VAL A 31 7.73 4.49 -12.47
N ALA A 32 7.88 5.38 -11.47
CA ALA A 32 8.65 6.61 -11.61
C ALA A 32 10.14 6.32 -11.87
N GLN A 33 10.73 5.37 -11.15
CA GLN A 33 12.10 4.92 -11.33
C GLN A 33 12.30 4.32 -12.73
N ALA A 34 11.37 3.48 -13.20
CA ALA A 34 11.40 2.93 -14.56
C ALA A 34 11.28 4.02 -15.65
N GLY A 35 10.53 5.08 -15.36
CA GLY A 35 10.40 6.26 -16.22
C GLY A 35 11.53 7.29 -16.09
N HIS A 36 12.53 7.07 -15.21
CA HIS A 36 13.55 8.05 -14.84
C HIS A 36 12.98 9.40 -14.34
N ASP A 37 11.81 9.36 -13.71
CA ASP A 37 11.10 10.54 -13.20
C ASP A 37 11.50 10.81 -11.73
N ALA A 38 12.68 11.41 -11.56
CA ALA A 38 13.28 11.63 -10.23
C ALA A 38 12.40 12.48 -9.29
N SER A 39 11.58 13.37 -9.85
CA SER A 39 10.64 14.18 -9.07
C SER A 39 9.52 13.31 -8.49
N ARG A 40 8.88 12.47 -9.31
CA ARG A 40 7.85 11.55 -8.82
C ARG A 40 8.41 10.48 -7.88
N GLU A 41 9.61 9.98 -8.13
CA GLU A 41 10.28 9.02 -7.23
C GLU A 41 10.40 9.61 -5.82
N THR A 42 10.89 10.85 -5.72
CA THR A 42 11.05 11.54 -4.44
C THR A 42 9.71 11.82 -3.78
N ASP A 43 8.70 12.25 -4.55
CA ASP A 43 7.35 12.52 -4.06
C ASP A 43 6.70 11.26 -3.46
N CYS A 44 6.78 10.11 -4.15
CA CYS A 44 6.25 8.84 -3.67
C CYS A 44 6.90 8.41 -2.35
N ARG A 45 8.23 8.57 -2.22
CA ARG A 45 8.93 8.30 -0.95
C ARG A 45 8.47 9.21 0.19
N VAL A 46 8.26 10.50 -0.07
CA VAL A 46 7.79 11.47 0.93
C VAL A 46 6.35 11.15 1.35
N LEU A 47 5.46 10.87 0.39
CA LEU A 47 4.07 10.51 0.65
C LEU A 47 3.97 9.23 1.49
N ARG A 48 4.70 8.18 1.10
CA ARG A 48 4.78 6.93 1.87
C ARG A 48 5.23 7.16 3.30
N ARG A 49 6.30 7.94 3.50
CA ARG A 49 6.82 8.24 4.84
C ARG A 49 5.84 9.04 5.69
N ARG A 50 5.10 9.97 5.07
CA ARG A 50 4.05 10.74 5.76
C ARG A 50 2.89 9.84 6.15
N HIS A 51 2.44 8.97 5.25
CA HIS A 51 1.41 7.98 5.53
C HIS A 51 1.84 7.06 6.68
N GLN A 52 3.04 6.48 6.63
CA GLN A 52 3.58 5.63 7.72
C GLN A 52 3.63 6.35 9.07
N GLN A 53 3.96 7.65 9.10
CA GLN A 53 3.97 8.42 10.33
C GLN A 53 2.57 8.76 10.84
N ALA A 54 1.62 9.01 9.95
CA ALA A 54 0.25 9.37 10.30
C ALA A 54 -0.60 8.16 10.70
N ASP A 55 -0.45 7.06 9.96
CA ASP A 55 -1.34 5.91 10.02
C ASP A 55 -0.71 4.71 10.76
N HIS A 56 0.62 4.57 10.69
CA HIS A 56 1.36 3.48 11.35
C HIS A 56 2.17 3.94 12.57
N GLY A 57 1.90 5.14 13.09
CA GLY A 57 2.53 5.66 14.31
C GLY A 57 4.04 5.88 14.20
N GLY A 58 4.59 5.89 12.98
CA GLY A 58 6.01 6.13 12.75
C GLY A 58 6.89 4.90 12.96
N GLN A 59 6.39 3.67 12.68
CA GLN A 59 7.23 2.50 12.57
C GLN A 59 8.13 2.60 11.32
N GLN A 60 9.18 3.41 11.42
CA GLN A 60 10.36 3.31 10.60
C GLN A 60 11.15 2.07 11.08
N PRO A 61 11.79 1.28 10.20
CA PRO A 61 12.81 0.33 10.60
C PRO A 61 14.03 1.02 11.22
#